data_AF-A0A2G9LXG6-F1
#
_entry.id   AF-A0A2G9LXG6-F1
#
_cell.length_a   1.000
_cell.length_b   1.000
_cell.length_c   1.000
_cell.angle_alpha   90.00
_cell.angle_beta   90.00
_cell.angle_gamma   90.00
#
_symmetry.space_group_name_H-M   'P 1'
#
loop_
_entity.id
_entity.type
_entity.pdbx_description
1 polymer ?
#
loop_
_entity_poly.entity_id
_entity_poly.type
_entity_poly.pdbx_seq_one_letter_code
_entity_poly.pdbx_strand_id
1 'polypeptide(L)'
;FPGYWVIAAVVAFFTLYSPTVVGTITNMAPWFVMILMFFVFLIITYNLLGVEMDWIGQHVTATSGLKWAVFIIAVILFIMSISGSVGPKLAKGEVSGTSDNIGSVIYNDGTVATTQSQDFSQNVYAFFFHPKVLGMLFIMILAIATVGLMSSQKGAM
;
A
#
# COMPACT_ATOMS: atom_id res chain seq x y z
N PHE A 1 32.14 -15.95 -4.61
CA PHE A 1 31.91 -15.48 -6.00
C PHE A 1 31.73 -13.96 -6.00
N PRO A 2 32.78 -13.17 -6.25
CA PRO A 2 32.70 -11.70 -6.28
C PRO A 2 32.19 -11.23 -7.65
N GLY A 3 30.99 -10.64 -7.73
CA GLY A 3 30.49 -10.04 -8.99
C GLY A 3 28.96 -9.92 -9.13
N TYR A 4 28.16 -10.61 -8.30
CA TYR A 4 26.69 -10.57 -8.37
C TYR A 4 26.09 -9.18 -8.12
N TRP A 5 26.79 -8.31 -7.39
CA TRP A 5 26.35 -6.95 -7.11
C TRP A 5 26.32 -6.06 -8.36
N VAL A 6 27.23 -6.28 -9.32
CA VAL A 6 27.24 -5.54 -10.60
C VAL A 6 26.04 -5.93 -11.44
N ILE A 7 25.77 -7.24 -11.54
CA ILE A 7 24.64 -7.77 -12.30
C ILE A 7 23.31 -7.29 -11.68
N ALA A 8 23.19 -7.31 -10.35
CA ALA A 8 22.00 -6.80 -9.65
C ALA A 8 21.80 -5.30 -9.88
N ALA A 9 22.86 -4.49 -9.84
CA ALA A 9 22.78 -3.07 -10.12
C ALA A 9 22.29 -2.79 -11.55
N VAL A 10 22.86 -3.49 -12.54
CA VAL A 10 22.45 -3.35 -13.95
C VAL A 10 20.98 -3.72 -14.14
N VAL A 11 20.52 -4.83 -13.55
CA VAL A 11 19.11 -5.25 -13.61
C VAL A 11 18.19 -4.22 -12.94
N ALA A 12 18.60 -3.65 -11.80
CA ALA A 12 17.84 -2.59 -11.13
C ALA A 12 17.69 -1.35 -12.02
N PHE A 13 18.77 -0.92 -12.69
CA PHE A 13 18.72 0.21 -13.63
C PHE A 13 17.82 -0.05 -14.84
N PHE A 14 17.86 -1.25 -15.42
CA PHE A 14 16.94 -1.62 -16.51
C PHE A 14 15.48 -1.62 -16.05
N THR A 15 15.22 -2.08 -14.83
CA THR A 15 13.87 -2.11 -14.26
C THR A 15 13.32 -0.69 -14.05
N LEU A 16 14.19 0.28 -13.72
CA LEU A 16 13.83 1.68 -13.49
C LEU A 16 13.36 2.40 -14.77
N TYR A 17 13.80 1.95 -15.96
CA TYR A 17 13.35 2.49 -17.24
C TYR A 17 11.96 2.00 -17.68
N SER A 18 11.38 1.00 -17.00
CA SER A 18 10.06 0.50 -17.35
C SER A 18 8.98 1.53 -16.96
N PRO A 19 8.14 2.00 -17.91
CA PRO A 19 7.07 2.96 -17.60
C PRO A 19 6.06 2.38 -16.60
N THR A 20 5.92 1.05 -16.54
CA THR A 20 5.10 0.38 -15.53
C THR A 20 5.70 0.55 -14.14
N VAL A 21 7.01 0.34 -13.98
CA VAL A 21 7.70 0.46 -12.69
C VAL A 21 7.71 1.91 -12.21
N VAL A 22 7.99 2.86 -13.09
CA VAL A 22 7.92 4.30 -12.77
C VAL A 22 6.50 4.69 -12.35
N GLY A 23 5.47 4.15 -13.02
CA GLY A 23 4.07 4.34 -12.64
C GLY A 23 3.77 3.77 -11.25
N THR A 24 4.24 2.55 -10.95
CA THR A 24 4.10 1.94 -9.62
C THR A 24 4.78 2.79 -8.55
N ILE A 25 6.01 3.26 -8.76
CA ILE A 25 6.75 4.08 -7.80
C ILE A 25 6.03 5.41 -7.56
N THR A 26 5.62 6.08 -8.63
CA THR A 26 4.92 7.37 -8.56
C THR A 26 3.60 7.23 -7.79
N ASN A 27 2.89 6.11 -7.95
CA ASN A 27 1.66 5.84 -7.22
C ASN A 27 1.91 5.41 -5.75
N MET A 28 3.07 4.82 -5.44
CA MET A 28 3.45 4.48 -4.05
C MET A 28 3.94 5.70 -3.25
N ALA A 29 4.59 6.66 -3.91
CA ALA A 29 5.29 7.75 -3.24
C ALA A 29 4.42 8.55 -2.26
N PRO A 30 3.16 8.96 -2.58
CA PRO A 30 2.33 9.73 -1.66
C PRO A 30 2.04 8.98 -0.35
N TRP A 31 1.76 7.68 -0.43
CA TRP A 31 1.45 6.84 0.73
C TRP A 31 2.67 6.65 1.64
N PHE A 32 3.84 6.46 1.03
CA PHE A 32 5.09 6.33 1.77
C PHE A 32 5.43 7.63 2.50
N VAL A 33 5.25 8.78 1.84
CA VAL A 33 5.42 10.11 2.46
C VAL A 33 4.45 10.29 3.62
N MET A 34 3.16 9.92 3.47
CA MET A 34 2.19 10.03 4.57
C MET A 34 2.58 9.18 5.79
N ILE A 35 3.03 7.94 5.58
CA ILE A 35 3.48 7.06 6.67
C ILE A 35 4.75 7.59 7.32
N LEU A 36 5.69 8.10 6.52
CA LEU A 36 6.90 8.71 7.05
C LEU A 36 6.56 9.93 7.91
N MET A 37 5.65 10.80 7.45
CA MET A 37 5.15 11.93 8.23
C MET A 37 4.50 11.47 9.53
N PHE A 38 3.70 10.41 9.50
CA PHE A 38 3.11 9.83 10.70
C PHE A 38 4.18 9.34 11.70
N PHE A 39 5.21 8.64 11.24
CA PHE A 39 6.31 8.20 12.11
C PHE A 39 7.11 9.38 12.69
N VAL A 40 7.36 10.42 11.90
CA VAL A 40 8.02 11.64 12.38
C VAL A 40 7.20 12.29 13.50
N PHE A 41 5.89 12.45 13.31
CA PHE A 41 5.02 13.00 14.36
C PHE A 41 4.95 12.12 15.60
N LEU A 42 4.94 10.80 15.42
CA LEU A 42 4.97 9.86 16.53
C LEU A 42 6.25 10.04 17.34
N ILE A 43 7.43 10.08 16.71
CA ILE A 43 8.72 10.30 17.39
C ILE A 43 8.73 11.65 18.13
N ILE A 44 8.25 12.73 17.51
CA ILE A 44 8.15 14.04 18.15
C ILE A 44 7.25 13.98 19.39
N THR A 45 6.10 13.31 19.29
CA THR A 45 5.16 13.16 20.40
C THR A 45 5.80 12.38 21.56
N TYR A 46 6.53 11.30 21.29
CA TYR A 46 7.25 10.56 22.33
C TYR A 46 8.35 11.40 22.98
N ASN A 47 9.07 12.21 22.20
CA ASN A 47 10.08 13.12 22.74
C ASN A 47 9.44 14.19 23.64
N LEU A 48 8.28 14.74 23.26
CA LEU A 48 7.51 15.68 24.09
C LEU A 48 7.04 15.06 25.41
N LEU A 49 6.83 13.74 25.45
CA LEU A 49 6.52 12.99 26.68
C LEU A 49 7.76 12.69 27.54
N GLY A 50 8.95 13.17 27.13
CA GLY A 50 10.20 13.01 27.88
C GLY A 50 10.93 11.70 27.61
N VAL A 51 10.58 10.97 26.54
CA VAL A 51 11.28 9.73 26.18
C VAL A 51 12.59 10.07 25.46
N GLU A 52 13.70 9.61 26.01
CA GLU A 52 15.03 9.77 25.39
C GLU A 52 15.12 9.02 24.04
N MET A 53 15.74 9.66 23.05
CA MET A 53 15.90 9.13 21.68
C MET A 53 16.61 7.76 21.66
N ASP A 54 17.56 7.53 22.56
CA ASP A 54 18.33 6.28 22.65
C ASP A 54 17.43 5.09 23.03
N TRP A 55 16.45 5.33 23.91
CA TRP A 55 15.48 4.31 24.32
C TRP A 55 14.56 3.91 23.16
N ILE A 56 14.17 4.88 22.33
CA ILE A 56 13.36 4.65 21.12
C ILE A 56 14.14 3.80 20.11
N GLY A 57 15.40 4.16 19.85
CA GLY A 57 16.25 3.43 18.90
C GLY A 57 16.45 1.97 19.30
N GLN A 58 16.63 1.70 20.59
CA GLN A 58 16.78 0.34 21.11
C GLN A 58 15.48 -0.48 20.98
N HIS A 59 14.32 0.11 21.27
CA HIS A 59 13.04 -0.60 21.21
C HIS A 59 12.56 -0.84 19.77
N VAL A 60 12.77 0.11 18.87
CA VAL A 60 12.45 -0.02 17.44
C VAL A 60 13.27 -1.14 16.78
N THR A 61 14.52 -1.32 17.20
CA THR A 61 15.41 -2.34 16.64
C THR A 61 15.31 -3.70 17.34
N ALA A 62 14.95 -3.74 18.62
CA ALA A 62 14.83 -4.98 19.41
C ALA A 62 13.49 -5.72 19.19
N THR A 63 12.39 -5.01 18.96
CA THR A 63 11.09 -5.65 18.77
C THR A 63 10.91 -6.16 17.34
N SER A 64 10.97 -7.49 17.19
CA SER A 64 10.68 -8.17 15.91
C SER A 64 9.28 -7.81 15.37
N GLY A 65 8.32 -7.56 16.26
CA GLY A 65 6.95 -7.19 15.91
C GLY A 65 6.83 -5.91 15.09
N LEU A 66 7.59 -4.86 15.42
CA LEU A 66 7.54 -3.60 14.67
C LEU A 66 8.11 -3.77 13.25
N LYS A 67 9.19 -4.53 13.11
CA LYS A 67 9.78 -4.85 11.79
C LYS A 67 8.78 -5.60 10.91
N TRP A 68 8.08 -6.58 11.49
CA TRP A 68 7.03 -7.32 10.79
C TRP A 68 5.84 -6.43 10.42
N ALA A 69 5.40 -5.54 11.32
CA ALA A 69 4.32 -4.61 11.03
C ALA A 69 4.67 -3.67 9.86
N VAL A 70 5.86 -3.06 9.88
CA VAL A 70 6.33 -2.18 8.80
C VAL A 70 6.47 -2.96 7.49
N PHE A 71 6.98 -4.20 7.53
CA PHE A 71 7.09 -5.04 6.35
C PHE A 71 5.71 -5.39 5.76
N ILE A 72 4.74 -5.80 6.59
CA ILE A 72 3.38 -6.11 6.15
C ILE A 72 2.72 -4.89 5.51
N ILE A 73 2.83 -3.72 6.14
CA ILE A 73 2.30 -2.46 5.60
C ILE A 73 2.96 -2.14 4.25
N ALA A 74 4.28 -2.27 4.13
CA ALA A 74 5.00 -2.04 2.88
C ALA A 74 4.55 -2.98 1.76
N VAL A 75 4.34 -4.27 2.07
CA VAL A 75 3.83 -5.27 1.11
C VAL A 75 2.41 -4.92 0.67
N ILE A 76 1.53 -4.53 1.59
CA ILE A 76 0.15 -4.13 1.26
C ILE A 76 0.15 -2.92 0.31
N LEU A 77 0.95 -1.90 0.60
CA LEU A 77 1.08 -0.72 -0.26
C LEU A 77 1.64 -1.04 -1.63
N PHE A 78 2.59 -1.98 -1.70
CA PHE A 78 3.14 -2.45 -2.96
C PHE A 78 2.08 -3.15 -3.82
N ILE A 79 1.29 -4.05 -3.23
CA ILE A 79 0.20 -4.73 -3.94
C ILE A 79 -0.86 -3.72 -4.40
N MET A 80 -1.24 -2.77 -3.54
CA MET A 80 -2.18 -1.70 -3.89
C MET A 80 -1.67 -0.85 -5.06
N SER A 81 -0.38 -0.53 -5.10
CA SER A 81 0.18 0.27 -6.18
C SER A 81 0.31 -0.49 -7.50
N ILE A 82 0.68 -1.77 -7.45
CA ILE A 82 0.69 -2.62 -8.64
C ILE A 82 -0.72 -2.74 -9.21
N SER A 83 -1.74 -2.92 -8.37
CA SER A 83 -3.13 -2.98 -8.81
C SER A 83 -3.54 -1.73 -9.61
N GLY A 84 -3.16 -0.53 -9.14
CA GLY A 84 -3.45 0.72 -9.85
C GLY A 84 -2.67 0.93 -11.15
N SER A 85 -1.46 0.37 -11.27
CA SER A 85 -0.56 0.60 -12.42
C SER A 85 -0.65 -0.47 -13.51
N VAL A 86 -0.95 -1.72 -13.12
CA VAL A 86 -1.02 -2.89 -14.01
C VAL A 86 -2.47 -3.28 -14.31
N GLY A 87 -3.39 -3.12 -13.35
CA GLY A 87 -4.80 -3.47 -13.51
C GLY A 87 -5.47 -2.86 -14.76
N PRO A 88 -5.32 -1.55 -15.01
CA PRO A 88 -5.90 -0.92 -16.21
C PRO A 88 -5.30 -1.43 -17.53
N LYS A 89 -4.03 -1.86 -17.53
CA LYS A 89 -3.34 -2.38 -18.73
C LYS A 89 -3.73 -3.83 -19.04
N LEU A 90 -4.07 -4.61 -18.02
CA LEU A 90 -4.55 -5.99 -18.20
C LEU A 90 -6.05 -6.07 -18.48
N ALA A 91 -6.84 -5.16 -17.91
CA ALA A 91 -8.28 -5.09 -18.14
C ALA A 91 -8.64 -4.52 -19.52
N LYS A 92 -7.79 -3.64 -20.06
CA LYS A 92 -7.85 -3.18 -21.44
C LYS A 92 -6.87 -4.02 -22.26
N GLY A 93 -7.27 -5.24 -22.64
CA GLY A 93 -6.47 -6.09 -23.53
C GLY A 93 -5.94 -5.25 -24.70
N GLU A 94 -4.65 -5.39 -25.00
CA GLU A 94 -3.88 -4.56 -25.93
C GLU A 94 -4.69 -4.02 -27.11
N VAL A 95 -5.06 -2.74 -27.05
CA VAL A 95 -5.11 -1.90 -28.25
C VAL A 95 -3.91 -0.98 -28.14
N SER A 96 -2.79 -1.45 -28.69
CA SER A 96 -1.67 -0.61 -29.07
C SER A 96 -2.15 0.35 -30.16
N GLY A 97 -2.71 1.48 -29.75
CA GLY A 97 -3.25 2.49 -30.65
C GLY A 97 -3.49 3.79 -29.90
N THR A 98 -2.50 4.68 -30.02
CA THR A 98 -2.65 6.13 -29.91
C THR A 98 -3.20 6.68 -28.59
N SER A 99 -2.29 7.26 -27.82
CA SER A 99 -2.59 8.38 -26.93
C SER A 99 -3.28 9.48 -27.74
N ASP A 100 -4.61 9.53 -27.75
CA ASP A 100 -5.39 10.75 -27.69
C ASP A 100 -6.88 10.43 -27.65
N ASN A 101 -7.61 11.17 -26.81
CA ASN A 101 -9.05 11.09 -26.52
C ASN A 101 -9.43 10.18 -25.34
N ILE A 102 -9.36 10.81 -24.17
CA ILE A 102 -10.39 10.71 -23.15
C ILE A 102 -11.77 10.85 -23.82
N GLY A 103 -12.61 9.82 -23.78
CA GLY A 103 -14.06 9.99 -23.95
C GLY A 103 -14.77 9.06 -24.93
N SER A 104 -15.64 8.23 -24.36
CA SER A 104 -16.76 7.51 -24.98
C SER A 104 -16.43 6.35 -25.93
N VAL A 105 -16.80 5.14 -25.49
CA VAL A 105 -17.15 4.05 -26.41
C VAL A 105 -18.64 4.23 -26.71
N ILE A 106 -18.97 4.65 -27.93
CA ILE A 106 -20.34 4.74 -28.41
C ILE A 106 -20.77 3.32 -28.83
N TYR A 107 -21.72 2.73 -28.12
CA TYR A 107 -22.42 1.54 -28.63
C TYR A 107 -23.46 2.00 -29.66
N ASN A 108 -23.71 1.17 -30.69
CA ASN A 108 -24.61 1.43 -31.83
C ASN A 108 -26.09 1.71 -31.46
N ASP A 109 -26.42 1.79 -30.17
CA ASP A 109 -27.75 2.00 -29.62
C ASP A 109 -27.93 3.39 -28.95
N GLY A 110 -27.02 4.33 -29.23
CA GLY A 110 -27.10 5.71 -28.71
C GLY A 110 -26.93 5.86 -27.19
N THR A 111 -26.73 4.75 -26.47
CA THR A 111 -26.40 4.75 -25.06
C THR A 111 -24.89 4.93 -24.89
N VAL A 112 -24.51 6.13 -24.43
CA VAL A 112 -23.15 6.42 -23.98
C VAL A 112 -22.92 5.67 -22.67
N ALA A 113 -22.46 4.43 -22.75
CA ALA A 113 -21.86 3.78 -21.61
C ALA A 113 -20.51 4.46 -21.38
N THR A 114 -20.50 5.45 -20.51
CA THR A 114 -19.28 5.96 -19.92
C THR A 114 -18.61 4.80 -19.19
N THR A 115 -17.71 4.08 -19.86
CA THR A 115 -16.58 3.41 -19.22
C THR A 115 -15.56 4.45 -18.73
N GLN A 116 -16.08 5.59 -18.24
CA GLN A 116 -15.32 6.62 -17.57
C GLN A 116 -14.93 6.04 -16.23
N SER A 117 -13.62 5.87 -16.04
CA SER A 117 -12.94 5.88 -14.77
C SER A 117 -13.68 5.12 -13.66
N GLN A 118 -13.33 3.85 -13.46
CA GLN A 118 -13.41 3.32 -12.10
C GLN A 118 -12.41 4.15 -11.26
N ASP A 119 -12.88 5.28 -10.75
CA ASP A 119 -12.12 6.16 -9.90
C ASP A 119 -11.53 5.32 -8.79
N PHE A 120 -10.21 5.36 -8.61
CA PHE A 120 -9.56 4.67 -7.50
C PHE A 120 -10.25 5.00 -6.17
N SER A 121 -10.73 6.24 -6.02
CA SER A 121 -11.58 6.66 -4.91
C SER A 121 -12.88 5.86 -4.80
N GLN A 122 -13.59 5.63 -5.92
CA GLN A 122 -14.82 4.83 -5.95
C GLN A 122 -14.55 3.35 -5.70
N ASN A 123 -13.44 2.80 -6.20
CA ASN A 123 -13.04 1.40 -5.96
C ASN A 123 -12.57 1.18 -4.52
N VAL A 124 -11.82 2.13 -3.94
CA VAL A 124 -11.41 2.09 -2.52
C VAL A 124 -12.62 2.27 -1.63
N TYR A 125 -13.52 3.21 -1.95
CA TYR A 125 -14.78 3.39 -1.23
C TYR A 125 -15.65 2.14 -1.32
N ALA A 126 -15.83 1.57 -2.52
CA ALA A 126 -16.58 0.34 -2.71
C ALA A 126 -15.94 -0.84 -1.96
N PHE A 127 -14.61 -0.89 -1.84
CA PHE A 127 -13.91 -1.91 -1.06
C PHE A 127 -14.14 -1.75 0.45
N PHE A 128 -13.97 -0.54 1.01
CA PHE A 128 -14.20 -0.27 2.43
C PHE A 128 -15.66 -0.43 2.84
N PHE A 129 -16.60 -0.09 1.95
CA PHE A 129 -18.04 -0.18 2.20
C PHE A 129 -18.67 -1.45 1.60
N HIS A 130 -17.87 -2.43 1.19
CA HIS A 130 -18.40 -3.72 0.77
C HIS A 130 -18.86 -4.52 2.01
N PRO A 131 -20.12 -5.00 2.08
CA PRO A 131 -20.64 -5.69 3.26
C PRO A 131 -19.78 -6.88 3.71
N LYS A 132 -19.18 -7.60 2.74
CA LYS A 132 -18.28 -8.73 3.00
C LYS A 132 -16.94 -8.31 3.61
N VAL A 133 -16.37 -7.19 3.16
CA VAL A 133 -15.09 -6.68 3.67
C VAL A 133 -15.30 -6.08 5.04
N LEU A 134 -16.39 -5.33 5.25
CA LEU A 134 -16.77 -4.80 6.56
C LEU A 134 -16.96 -5.92 7.58
N GLY A 135 -17.61 -7.03 7.18
CA GLY A 135 -17.75 -8.23 7.99
C GLY A 135 -16.41 -8.87 8.37
N MET A 136 -15.50 -9.03 7.41
CA MET A 136 -14.14 -9.55 7.69
C MET A 136 -13.32 -8.63 8.59
N LEU A 137 -13.42 -7.31 8.41
CA LEU A 137 -12.76 -6.33 9.27
C LEU A 137 -13.30 -6.39 10.70
N PHE A 138 -14.61 -6.53 10.85
CA PHE A 138 -15.28 -6.60 12.15
C PHE A 138 -14.86 -7.84 12.95
N ILE A 139 -14.84 -9.03 12.33
CA ILE A 139 -14.38 -10.25 13.00
C ILE A 139 -12.89 -10.20 13.37
N MET A 140 -12.08 -9.50 12.57
CA MET A 140 -10.66 -9.29 12.85
C MET A 140 -10.46 -8.40 14.09
N ILE A 141 -11.21 -7.30 14.21
CA ILE A 141 -11.17 -6.42 15.38
C ILE A 141 -11.63 -7.18 16.63
N LEU A 142 -12.69 -7.98 16.53
CA LEU A 142 -13.15 -8.84 17.62
C LEU A 142 -12.07 -9.84 18.06
N ALA A 143 -11.43 -10.52 17.11
CA ALA A 143 -10.35 -11.47 17.41
C ALA A 143 -9.16 -10.80 18.12
N ILE A 144 -8.75 -9.61 17.66
CA ILE A 144 -7.68 -8.83 18.29
C ILE A 144 -8.06 -8.43 19.71
N ALA A 145 -9.30 -7.96 19.93
CA ALA A 145 -9.79 -7.61 21.26
C ALA A 145 -9.81 -8.81 22.21
N THR A 146 -10.26 -9.98 21.72
CA THR A 146 -10.27 -11.23 22.51
C THR A 146 -8.85 -11.65 22.89
N VAL A 147 -7.92 -11.65 21.94
CA VAL A 147 -6.52 -11.99 22.21
C VAL A 147 -5.88 -10.97 23.15
N GLY A 148 -6.16 -9.68 22.99
CA GLY A 148 -5.68 -8.62 23.87
C GLY A 148 -6.13 -8.80 25.32
N LEU A 149 -7.42 -9.13 25.54
CA LEU A 149 -7.96 -9.40 26.87
C LEU A 149 -7.35 -10.66 27.50
N MET A 150 -7.18 -11.74 26.73
CA MET A 150 -6.50 -12.96 27.22
C MET A 150 -5.02 -12.72 27.54
N SER A 151 -4.35 -11.87 26.76
CA SER A 151 -2.96 -11.49 27.02
C SER A 151 -2.82 -10.66 28.29
N SER A 152 -3.78 -9.77 28.57
CA SER A 152 -3.74 -8.89 29.75
C SER A 152 -3.88 -9.67 31.07
N GLN A 153 -4.56 -10.82 31.08
CA GLN A 153 -4.70 -11.63 32.30
C GLN A 153 -3.43 -12.39 32.70
N LYS A 154 -2.51 -12.65 31.76
CA LYS A 154 -1.24 -13.35 32.06
C LYS A 154 -0.16 -12.46 32.67
N GLY A 155 -0.36 -11.14 32.72
CA GLY A 155 0.56 -10.19 33.36
C GLY A 155 0.22 -9.86 34.83
N ALA A 156 -0.84 -10.46 35.39
CA ALA A 156 -1.31 -10.20 36.76
C ALA A 156 -1.05 -11.37 37.74
N MET A 157 -0.14 -12.30 37.38
CA MET A 157 0.39 -13.34 38.26
C MET A 157 1.92 -13.24 38.35
#